data_AF-A0A950N2Z3-F1
#
_entry.id   AF-A0A950N2Z3-F1
#
_cell.length_a   1.000
_cell.length_b   1.000
_cell.length_c   1.000
_cell.angle_alpha   90.00
_cell.angle_beta   90.00
_cell.angle_gamma   90.00
#
_symmetry.space_group_name_H-M   'P 1'
#
loop_
_entity.id
_entity.type
_entity.pdbx_description
1 polymer ?
#
loop_
_entity_poly.entity_id
_entity_poly.type
_entity_poly.pdbx_seq_one_letter_code
_entity_poly.pdbx_strand_id
1 'polypeptide(L)'
;RDIGDIAGNLLDRLDAKATKRGKAVRSDASAEQLHPLRKSLKKVRYSVEFLKSIFPAKKAKRFLSHLETLQDALGEINDAAMAARLAEGLAADKHLELAPSVAAISSDRGRAAQDAMKALPKTWQAYCDEPRFWRRG
;
A
#
# COMPACT_ATOMS: atom_id res chain seq x y z
N ARG A 1 -18.38 -11.00 25.26
CA ARG A 1 -17.41 -10.99 24.13
C ARG A 1 -16.10 -10.50 24.69
N ASP A 2 -15.02 -11.26 24.54
CA ASP A 2 -13.69 -10.82 24.96
C ASP A 2 -13.14 -9.77 23.98
N ILE A 3 -12.24 -8.90 24.45
CA ILE A 3 -11.63 -7.82 23.67
C ILE A 3 -10.91 -8.36 22.43
N GLY A 4 -10.30 -9.54 22.53
CA GLY A 4 -9.68 -10.23 21.41
C GLY A 4 -10.65 -10.56 20.27
N ASP A 5 -11.86 -11.00 20.59
CA ASP A 5 -12.88 -11.34 19.58
C ASP A 5 -13.42 -10.09 18.88
N ILE A 6 -13.59 -8.99 19.63
CA ILE A 6 -14.06 -7.72 19.07
C ILE A 6 -13.00 -7.17 18.10
N ALA A 7 -11.73 -7.19 18.51
CA ALA A 7 -10.60 -6.78 17.69
C ALA A 7 -10.45 -7.65 16.43
N GLY A 8 -10.52 -8.98 16.57
CA GLY A 8 -10.45 -9.91 15.44
C GLY A 8 -11.54 -9.65 14.40
N ASN A 9 -12.79 -9.46 14.84
CA ASN A 9 -13.92 -9.15 13.94
C ASN A 9 -13.78 -7.79 13.24
N LEU A 10 -13.13 -6.80 13.86
CA LEU A 10 -12.81 -5.52 13.21
C LEU A 10 -11.74 -5.73 12.13
N LEU A 11 -10.64 -6.40 12.47
CA LEU A 11 -9.53 -6.65 11.56
C LEU A 11 -9.97 -7.49 10.35
N ASP A 12 -10.84 -8.48 10.55
CA ASP A 12 -11.39 -9.28 9.44
C ASP A 12 -12.22 -8.45 8.46
N ARG A 13 -13.03 -7.52 8.95
CA ARG A 13 -13.82 -6.64 8.06
C ARG A 13 -12.92 -5.70 7.26
N LEU A 14 -11.87 -5.18 7.88
CA LEU A 14 -10.90 -4.31 7.21
C LEU A 14 -10.09 -5.08 6.17
N ASP A 15 -9.60 -6.26 6.52
CA ASP A 15 -8.84 -7.14 5.63
C ASP A 15 -9.69 -7.63 4.46
N ALA A 16 -10.93 -8.09 4.69
CA ALA A 16 -11.84 -8.50 3.62
C ALA A 16 -12.07 -7.37 2.60
N LYS A 17 -12.16 -6.11 3.07
CA LYS A 17 -12.26 -4.94 2.20
C LYS A 17 -10.97 -4.67 1.43
N ALA A 18 -9.80 -4.89 2.04
CA ALA A 18 -8.51 -4.81 1.35
C ALA A 18 -8.38 -5.89 0.28
N THR A 19 -8.62 -7.16 0.63
CA THR A 19 -8.58 -8.32 -0.28
C THR A 19 -9.55 -8.19 -1.46
N LYS A 20 -10.77 -7.69 -1.23
CA LYS A 20 -11.71 -7.40 -2.32
C LYS A 20 -11.15 -6.37 -3.33
N ARG A 21 -10.43 -5.36 -2.84
CA ARG A 21 -9.79 -4.34 -3.69
C ARG A 21 -8.48 -4.82 -4.31
N GLY A 22 -7.85 -5.81 -3.69
CA GLY A 22 -6.66 -6.50 -4.19
C GLY A 22 -6.86 -7.16 -5.55
N LYS A 23 -8.11 -7.38 -5.98
CA LYS A 23 -8.45 -7.80 -7.35
C LYS A 23 -7.95 -6.84 -8.43
N ALA A 24 -7.63 -5.59 -8.08
CA ALA A 24 -7.01 -4.62 -8.98
C ALA A 24 -5.49 -4.79 -9.13
N VAL A 25 -4.85 -5.69 -8.37
CA VAL A 25 -3.41 -5.95 -8.48
C VAL A 25 -3.13 -6.74 -9.75
N ARG A 26 -2.57 -6.06 -10.73
CA ARG A 26 -2.10 -6.57 -12.02
C ARG A 26 -0.94 -5.71 -12.52
N SER A 27 -0.10 -6.25 -13.39
CA SER A 27 1.12 -5.59 -13.86
C SER A 27 0.88 -4.33 -14.71
N ASP A 28 -0.34 -4.11 -15.16
CA ASP A 28 -0.79 -2.98 -15.99
C ASP A 28 -1.78 -2.06 -15.25
N ALA A 29 -1.96 -2.22 -13.92
CA ALA A 29 -2.85 -1.37 -13.14
C ALA A 29 -2.34 0.07 -13.05
N SER A 30 -3.24 1.05 -13.20
CA SER A 30 -2.91 2.45 -12.96
C SER A 30 -2.86 2.77 -11.46
N ALA A 31 -2.17 3.87 -11.11
CA ALA A 31 -2.15 4.37 -9.74
C ALA A 31 -3.56 4.68 -9.21
N GLU A 32 -4.47 5.20 -10.05
CA GLU A 32 -5.87 5.43 -9.65
C GLU A 32 -6.61 4.13 -9.35
N GLN A 33 -6.38 3.07 -10.13
CA GLN A 33 -6.98 1.76 -9.92
C GLN A 33 -6.49 1.12 -8.61
N LEU A 34 -5.24 1.38 -8.22
CA LEU A 34 -4.62 0.87 -6.99
C LEU A 34 -4.89 1.73 -5.75
N HIS A 35 -5.25 3.00 -5.90
CA HIS A 35 -5.48 3.93 -4.78
C HIS A 35 -6.52 3.45 -3.75
N PRO A 36 -7.67 2.85 -4.14
CA PRO A 36 -8.61 2.30 -3.17
C PRO A 36 -8.00 1.19 -2.30
N LEU A 37 -7.15 0.34 -2.87
CA LEU A 37 -6.45 -0.74 -2.17
C LEU A 37 -5.48 -0.13 -1.14
N ARG A 38 -4.63 0.82 -1.56
CA ARG A 38 -3.70 1.53 -0.68
C ARG A 38 -4.41 2.15 0.54
N LYS A 39 -5.54 2.83 0.34
CA LYS A 39 -6.36 3.38 1.44
C LYS A 39 -6.88 2.31 2.40
N SER A 40 -7.30 1.15 1.89
CA SER A 40 -7.74 0.04 2.74
C SER A 40 -6.57 -0.55 3.55
N LEU A 41 -5.42 -0.78 2.92
CA LEU A 41 -4.25 -1.36 3.58
C LEU A 41 -3.70 -0.45 4.68
N LYS A 42 -3.70 0.88 4.48
CA LYS A 42 -3.38 1.84 5.57
C LYS A 42 -4.30 1.66 6.78
N LYS A 43 -5.62 1.45 6.55
CA LYS A 43 -6.57 1.20 7.64
C LYS A 43 -6.30 -0.12 8.36
N VAL A 44 -5.93 -1.17 7.62
CA VAL A 44 -5.49 -2.45 8.22
C VAL A 44 -4.25 -2.20 9.08
N ARG A 45 -3.20 -1.55 8.54
CA ARG A 45 -1.95 -1.29 9.26
C ARG A 45 -2.19 -0.54 10.57
N TYR A 46 -2.88 0.59 10.52
CA TYR A 46 -3.14 1.40 11.72
C TYR A 46 -3.96 0.64 12.76
N SER A 47 -4.92 -0.18 12.33
CA SER A 47 -5.71 -1.00 13.24
C SER A 47 -4.88 -2.12 13.87
N VAL A 48 -4.01 -2.77 13.09
CA VAL A 48 -3.07 -3.77 13.61
C VAL A 48 -2.07 -3.14 14.57
N GLU A 49 -1.47 -1.99 14.23
CA GLU A 49 -0.54 -1.28 15.11
C GLU A 49 -1.17 -0.91 16.45
N PHE A 50 -2.43 -0.48 16.43
CA PHE A 50 -3.21 -0.16 17.63
C PHE A 50 -3.55 -1.40 18.46
N LEU A 51 -3.91 -2.51 17.81
CA LEU A 51 -4.41 -3.72 18.47
C LEU A 51 -3.34 -4.79 18.70
N LYS A 52 -2.10 -4.63 18.21
CA LYS A 52 -1.09 -5.72 18.27
C LYS A 52 -0.75 -6.17 19.70
N SER A 53 -0.98 -5.35 20.72
CA SER A 53 -0.69 -5.66 22.12
C SER A 53 -1.58 -6.75 22.73
N ILE A 54 -2.77 -6.98 22.17
CA ILE A 54 -3.70 -8.04 22.60
C ILE A 54 -3.49 -9.36 21.84
N PHE A 55 -2.50 -9.43 20.95
CA PHE A 55 -2.20 -10.60 20.13
C PHE A 55 -0.73 -11.04 20.27
N PRO A 56 -0.35 -12.26 19.82
CA PRO A 56 1.04 -12.71 19.87
C PRO A 56 1.98 -11.80 19.06
N ALA A 57 2.87 -11.09 19.76
CA ALA A 57 3.73 -10.06 19.18
C ALA A 57 4.54 -10.53 17.96
N LYS A 58 5.08 -11.75 18.00
CA LYS A 58 5.86 -12.33 16.89
C LYS A 58 5.03 -12.47 15.60
N LYS A 59 3.77 -12.89 15.72
CA LYS A 59 2.87 -13.06 14.57
C LYS A 59 2.43 -11.70 14.02
N ALA A 60 2.07 -10.76 14.89
CA ALA A 60 1.72 -9.41 14.49
C ALA A 60 2.87 -8.69 13.77
N LYS A 61 4.11 -8.85 14.25
CA LYS A 61 5.31 -8.28 13.61
C LYS A 61 5.53 -8.85 12.20
N ARG A 62 5.39 -10.16 12.03
CA ARG A 62 5.54 -10.81 10.71
C ARG A 62 4.49 -10.32 9.72
N PHE A 63 3.23 -10.23 10.15
CA PHE A 63 2.14 -9.67 9.33
C PHE A 63 2.40 -8.22 8.93
N LEU A 64 2.80 -7.37 9.87
CA LEU A 64 3.13 -5.97 9.57
C LEU A 64 4.27 -5.84 8.56
N SER A 65 5.28 -6.70 8.63
CA SER A 65 6.40 -6.68 7.67
C SER A 65 5.94 -6.93 6.23
N HIS A 66 5.10 -7.94 5.98
CA HIS A 66 4.56 -8.19 4.63
C HIS A 66 3.63 -7.07 4.15
N LEU A 67 2.81 -6.54 5.06
CA LEU A 67 1.93 -5.41 4.77
C LEU A 67 2.73 -4.14 4.42
N GLU A 68 3.81 -3.85 5.15
CA GLU A 68 4.71 -2.72 4.90
C GLU A 68 5.35 -2.82 3.51
N THR A 69 5.95 -3.97 3.17
CA THR A 69 6.53 -4.18 1.82
C THR A 69 5.52 -3.97 0.69
N LEU A 70 4.29 -4.44 0.86
CA LEU A 70 3.21 -4.19 -0.11
C LEU A 70 2.83 -2.70 -0.17
N GLN A 71 2.77 -2.02 0.97
CA GLN A 71 2.45 -0.61 1.03
C GLN A 71 3.55 0.27 0.43
N ASP A 72 4.81 -0.12 0.53
CA ASP A 72 5.95 0.59 -0.07
C ASP A 72 5.87 0.54 -1.60
N ALA A 73 5.60 -0.65 -2.17
CA ALA A 73 5.39 -0.77 -3.61
C ALA A 73 4.21 0.09 -4.10
N LEU A 74 3.07 0.06 -3.39
CA LEU A 74 1.92 0.91 -3.69
C LEU A 74 2.22 2.42 -3.48
N GLY A 75 3.16 2.73 -2.60
CA GLY A 75 3.66 4.08 -2.33
C GLY A 75 4.41 4.63 -3.53
N GLU A 76 5.44 3.92 -3.99
CA GLU A 76 6.25 4.35 -5.14
C GLU A 76 5.40 4.55 -6.42
N ILE A 77 4.44 3.65 -6.67
CA ILE A 77 3.51 3.78 -7.81
C ILE A 77 2.68 5.07 -7.70
N ASN A 78 2.15 5.37 -6.50
CA ASN A 78 1.38 6.57 -6.25
C ASN A 78 2.25 7.84 -6.36
N ASP A 79 3.47 7.79 -5.84
CA ASP A 79 4.36 8.94 -5.74
C ASP A 79 4.90 9.33 -7.13
N ALA A 80 5.15 8.36 -8.02
CA ALA A 80 5.44 8.64 -9.41
C ALA A 80 4.25 9.28 -10.15
N ALA A 81 3.03 8.79 -9.94
CA ALA A 81 1.84 9.40 -10.53
C ALA A 81 1.60 10.84 -10.03
N MET A 82 1.88 11.10 -8.75
CA MET A 82 1.81 12.45 -8.18
C MET A 82 2.92 13.36 -8.73
N ALA A 83 4.15 12.85 -8.87
CA ALA A 83 5.26 13.60 -9.45
C ALA A 83 4.99 14.01 -10.90
N ALA A 84 4.46 13.09 -11.72
CA ALA A 84 4.06 13.38 -13.10
C ALA A 84 2.99 14.48 -13.17
N ARG A 85 1.95 14.41 -12.35
CA ARG A 85 0.89 15.44 -12.29
C ARG A 85 1.42 16.80 -11.82
N LEU A 86 2.34 16.81 -10.87
CA LEU A 86 2.99 18.06 -10.43
C LEU A 86 3.83 18.67 -11.56
N ALA A 87 4.53 17.83 -12.33
CA ALA A 87 5.29 18.28 -13.48
C ALA A 87 4.41 18.92 -14.57
N GLU A 88 3.29 18.29 -14.88
CA GLU A 88 2.29 18.81 -15.82
C GLU A 88 1.73 20.16 -15.35
N GLY A 89 1.40 20.29 -14.06
CA GLY A 89 0.90 21.54 -13.48
C GLY A 89 1.91 22.69 -13.59
N LEU A 90 3.17 22.45 -13.22
CA LEU A 90 4.22 23.48 -13.30
C LEU A 90 4.52 23.91 -14.73
N ALA A 91 4.44 22.99 -15.70
CA ALA A 91 4.57 23.33 -17.11
C ALA A 91 3.41 24.21 -17.60
N ALA A 92 2.19 23.93 -17.17
CA ALA A 92 1.01 24.72 -17.50
C ALA A 92 1.08 26.15 -16.92
N ASP A 93 1.61 26.28 -15.70
CA ASP A 93 1.78 27.55 -15.00
C ASP A 93 3.02 28.36 -15.47
N LYS A 94 3.72 27.88 -16.51
CA LYS A 94 4.92 28.50 -17.12
C LYS A 94 6.11 28.67 -16.17
N HIS A 95 6.21 27.84 -15.13
CA HIS A 95 7.36 27.74 -14.23
C HIS A 95 8.52 26.96 -14.86
N LEU A 96 8.99 27.43 -16.03
CA LEU A 96 10.00 26.77 -16.86
C LEU A 96 11.36 26.65 -16.14
N GLU A 97 11.65 27.56 -15.20
CA GLU A 97 12.85 27.51 -14.36
C GLU A 97 12.93 26.25 -13.49
N LEU A 98 11.79 25.65 -13.14
CA LEU A 98 11.73 24.42 -12.34
C LEU A 98 11.78 23.15 -13.19
N ALA A 99 11.65 23.26 -14.51
CA ALA A 99 11.51 22.12 -15.41
C ALA A 99 12.64 21.08 -15.31
N PRO A 100 13.94 21.44 -15.21
CA PRO A 100 15.02 20.46 -15.08
C PRO A 100 14.94 19.64 -13.79
N SER A 101 14.68 20.29 -12.66
CA SER A 101 14.56 19.63 -11.35
C SER A 101 13.35 18.70 -11.30
N VAL A 102 12.22 19.17 -11.85
CA VAL A 102 10.97 18.41 -11.94
C VAL A 102 11.12 17.18 -12.85
N ALA A 103 11.82 17.32 -13.99
CA ALA A 103 12.11 16.21 -14.89
C ALA A 103 13.00 15.15 -14.23
N ALA A 104 14.02 15.56 -13.50
CA ALA A 104 14.89 14.65 -12.76
C ALA A 104 14.10 13.85 -11.69
N ILE A 105 13.27 14.52 -10.90
CA ILE A 105 12.41 13.88 -9.90
C ILE A 105 11.43 12.91 -10.57
N SER A 106 10.79 13.33 -11.65
CA SER A 106 9.82 12.50 -12.38
C SER A 106 10.47 11.25 -12.97
N SER A 107 11.70 11.36 -13.50
CA SER A 107 12.44 10.22 -14.03
C SER A 107 12.85 9.23 -12.96
N ASP A 108 13.35 9.69 -11.80
CA ASP A 108 13.73 8.82 -10.70
C ASP A 108 12.52 8.06 -10.14
N ARG A 109 11.42 8.79 -9.91
CA ARG A 109 10.16 8.20 -9.45
C ARG A 109 9.55 7.25 -10.48
N GLY A 110 9.68 7.56 -11.78
CA GLY A 110 9.25 6.67 -12.86
C GLY A 110 9.96 5.30 -12.81
N ARG A 111 11.27 5.28 -12.56
CA ARG A 111 12.04 4.04 -12.40
C ARG A 111 11.61 3.27 -11.15
N ALA A 112 11.49 3.94 -10.01
CA ALA A 112 11.03 3.30 -8.77
C ALA A 112 9.63 2.69 -8.91
N ALA A 113 8.70 3.37 -9.59
CA ALA A 113 7.37 2.86 -9.86
C ALA A 113 7.37 1.66 -10.82
N GLN A 114 8.25 1.62 -11.82
CA GLN A 114 8.40 0.46 -12.69
C GLN A 114 8.85 -0.79 -11.92
N ASP A 115 9.85 -0.65 -11.05
CA ASP A 115 10.33 -1.75 -10.22
C ASP A 115 9.28 -2.18 -9.19
N ALA A 116 8.55 -1.21 -8.60
CA ALA A 116 7.43 -1.47 -7.73
C ALA A 116 6.28 -2.20 -8.45
N MET A 117 5.92 -1.83 -9.69
CA MET A 117 4.90 -2.53 -10.49
C MET A 117 5.30 -3.98 -10.79
N LYS A 118 6.57 -4.24 -11.07
CA LYS A 118 7.09 -5.62 -11.25
C LYS A 118 7.01 -6.43 -9.95
N ALA A 119 7.30 -5.81 -8.82
CA ALA A 119 7.26 -6.47 -7.51
C ALA A 119 5.84 -6.62 -6.94
N LEU A 120 4.88 -5.80 -7.40
CA LEU A 120 3.54 -5.69 -6.82
C LEU A 120 2.80 -7.04 -6.74
N PRO A 121 2.73 -7.90 -7.78
CA PRO A 121 2.06 -9.19 -7.67
C PRO A 121 2.66 -10.09 -6.59
N LYS A 122 4.00 -10.11 -6.47
CA LYS A 122 4.71 -10.92 -5.49
C LYS A 122 4.47 -10.42 -4.05
N THR A 123 4.56 -9.11 -3.84
CA THR A 123 4.31 -8.52 -2.51
C THR A 123 2.85 -8.66 -2.09
N TRP A 124 1.92 -8.54 -3.04
CA TRP A 124 0.50 -8.83 -2.83
C TRP A 124 0.25 -10.29 -2.44
N GLN A 125 0.89 -11.23 -3.13
CA GLN A 125 0.78 -12.66 -2.82
C GLN A 125 1.32 -12.96 -1.42
N ALA A 126 2.48 -12.43 -1.05
CA ALA A 126 3.05 -12.58 0.29
C ALA A 126 2.12 -12.02 1.39
N TYR A 127 1.46 -10.89 1.13
CA TYR A 127 0.41 -10.37 2.03
C TYR A 127 -0.79 -11.32 2.13
N CYS A 128 -1.24 -11.92 1.02
CA CYS A 128 -2.37 -12.87 1.03
C CYS A 128 -2.04 -14.16 1.77
N ASP A 129 -0.82 -14.69 1.59
CA ASP A 129 -0.37 -15.96 2.15
C ASP A 129 -0.06 -15.87 3.65
N GLU A 130 0.25 -14.67 4.16
CA GLU A 130 0.53 -14.50 5.58
C GLU A 130 -0.71 -14.76 6.44
N PRO A 131 -0.64 -15.72 7.40
CA PRO A 131 -1.76 -16.05 8.26
C PRO A 131 -2.30 -14.83 9.02
N ARG A 132 -3.64 -14.71 9.05
CA ARG A 132 -4.32 -13.68 9.85
C ARG A 132 -4.21 -14.03 11.32
N PHE A 133 -3.18 -13.49 11.97
CA PHE A 133 -2.82 -13.84 13.35
C PHE A 133 -3.91 -13.56 14.40
N TRP A 134 -4.92 -12.76 14.05
CA TRP A 134 -6.09 -12.43 14.88
C TRP A 134 -7.26 -13.41 14.72
N ARG A 135 -7.21 -14.34 13.73
CA ARG A 135 -8.15 -15.46 13.65
C ARG A 135 -7.67 -16.54 14.61
N ARG A 136 -8.54 -17.02 15.49
CA ARG A 136 -8.23 -18.20 16.30
C ARG A 136 -7.94 -19.36 15.34
N GLY A 137 -6.82 -20.05 15.57
CA GLY A 137 -6.57 -21.36 14.97
C GLY A 137 -7.37 -22.42 15.70
#